data_AF-A0A496BD01-F1
#
_entry.id   AF-A0A496BD01-F1
#
_cell.length_a   1.000
_cell.length_b   1.000
_cell.length_c   1.000
_cell.angle_alpha   90.00
_cell.angle_beta   90.00
_cell.angle_gamma   90.00
#
_symmetry.space_group_name_H-M   'P 1'
#
loop_
_entity.id
_entity.type
_entity.pdbx_description
1 polymer ?
#
loop_
_entity_poly.entity_id
_entity_poly.type
_entity_poly.pdbx_seq_one_letter_code
_entity_poly.pdbx_strand_id
1 'polypeptide(L)'
;MPNDYEEYSDAQLVQCSQEGDRKAGNVLCQRYWILLYRFFKKKIRGSRKENIEDLVQETFMEALKNLPDLQSPASLRAGFYRIARRVLRSWINVQEKQGTRVSLVDVPADEPEQTSLVEFLPAPVTDEPEHGIVDDELGHIRRRFERTLQPKELIVFRLRHQSSKTFKEIGEELGIKTGTAKVQYHRVVQAFKTWLKTHYPDHYRSLKEGGE
;
A
#
# COMPACT_ATOMS: atom_id res chain seq x y z
N MET A 1 16.89 16.79 -25.35
CA MET A 1 17.63 16.51 -24.09
C MET A 1 17.14 15.18 -23.56
N PRO A 2 18.03 14.24 -23.18
CA PRO A 2 17.63 13.14 -22.31
C PRO A 2 17.28 13.77 -20.97
N ASN A 3 16.00 13.73 -20.56
CA ASN A 3 15.71 13.98 -19.15
C ASN A 3 16.08 12.71 -18.42
N ASP A 4 17.26 12.71 -17.79
CA ASP A 4 17.69 11.66 -16.86
C ASP A 4 16.85 11.80 -15.58
N TYR A 5 15.61 11.34 -15.67
CA TYR A 5 14.63 11.30 -14.58
C TYR A 5 15.01 10.32 -13.47
N GLU A 6 16.10 9.55 -13.65
CA GLU A 6 16.56 8.55 -12.69
C GLU A 6 16.90 9.17 -11.33
N GLU A 7 17.46 10.38 -11.31
CA GLU A 7 17.83 11.08 -10.06
C GLU A 7 16.69 11.92 -9.45
N TYR A 8 15.57 12.10 -10.16
CA TYR A 8 14.49 12.96 -9.69
C TYR A 8 13.80 12.33 -8.49
N SER A 9 13.50 13.12 -7.46
CA SER A 9 12.59 12.71 -6.39
C SER A 9 11.17 12.50 -6.93
N ASP A 10 10.35 11.74 -6.21
CA ASP A 10 8.94 11.58 -6.58
C ASP A 10 8.20 12.92 -6.61
N ALA A 11 8.60 13.87 -5.77
CA ALA A 11 8.05 15.23 -5.78
C ALA A 11 8.33 15.97 -7.08
N GLN A 12 9.57 15.89 -7.58
CA GLN A 12 9.95 16.51 -8.84
C GLN A 12 9.24 15.83 -10.03
N LEU A 13 9.12 14.50 -10.01
CA LEU A 13 8.40 13.77 -11.05
C LEU A 13 6.90 14.09 -11.07
N VAL A 14 6.27 14.25 -9.90
CA VAL A 14 4.87 14.70 -9.79
C VAL A 14 4.73 16.08 -10.42
N GLN A 15 5.59 17.03 -10.05
CA GLN A 15 5.53 18.39 -10.59
C GLN A 15 5.68 18.40 -12.11
N CYS A 16 6.71 17.75 -12.66
CA CYS A 16 6.91 17.67 -14.11
C CYS A 16 5.71 17.02 -14.82
N SER A 17 5.10 15.99 -14.20
CA SER A 17 3.92 15.35 -14.76
C SER A 17 2.67 16.24 -14.70
N GLN A 18 2.52 17.08 -13.67
CA GLN A 18 1.44 18.08 -13.56
C GLN A 18 1.59 19.20 -14.61
N GLU A 19 2.83 19.53 -14.98
CA GLU A 19 3.16 20.47 -16.06
C GLU A 19 2.97 19.86 -17.47
N GLY A 20 2.54 18.60 -17.56
CA GLY A 20 2.22 17.92 -18.82
C GLY A 20 3.32 17.00 -19.36
N ASP A 21 4.42 16.79 -18.63
CA ASP A 21 5.45 15.84 -19.04
C ASP A 21 5.01 14.39 -18.82
N ARG A 22 4.57 13.76 -19.91
CA ARG A 22 4.15 12.35 -19.92
C ARG A 22 5.27 11.36 -19.58
N LYS A 23 6.53 11.71 -19.85
CA LYS A 23 7.68 10.85 -19.51
C LYS A 23 7.89 10.82 -18.01
N ALA A 24 7.74 11.95 -17.31
CA ALA A 24 7.80 11.98 -15.85
C ALA A 24 6.73 11.07 -15.21
N GLY A 25 5.49 11.12 -15.74
CA GLY A 25 4.42 10.19 -15.32
C GLY A 25 4.76 8.71 -15.57
N ASN A 26 5.40 8.38 -16.70
CA ASN A 26 5.84 7.01 -16.97
C ASN A 26 6.91 6.52 -15.98
N VAL A 27 7.83 7.39 -15.57
CA VAL A 27 8.84 7.06 -14.55
C VAL A 27 8.20 6.79 -13.21
N LEU A 28 7.18 7.57 -12.81
CA LEU A 28 6.37 7.27 -11.62
C LEU A 28 5.72 5.89 -11.72
N CYS A 29 5.10 5.56 -12.85
CA CYS A 29 4.50 4.24 -13.05
C CYS A 29 5.52 3.11 -12.92
N GLN A 30 6.70 3.25 -13.53
CA GLN A 30 7.78 2.26 -13.45
C GLN A 30 8.26 2.07 -12.00
N ARG A 31 8.52 3.15 -11.27
CA ARG A 31 8.96 3.11 -9.86
C ARG A 31 7.97 2.40 -8.95
N TYR A 32 6.67 2.60 -9.16
CA TYR A 32 5.62 2.08 -8.30
C TYR A 32 5.02 0.75 -8.78
N TRP A 33 5.44 0.25 -9.95
CA TRP A 33 4.88 -0.95 -10.57
C TRP A 33 4.98 -2.17 -9.65
N ILE A 34 6.18 -2.47 -9.16
CA ILE A 34 6.43 -3.64 -8.31
C ILE A 34 5.64 -3.56 -7.00
N LEU A 35 5.46 -2.34 -6.47
CA LEU A 35 4.74 -2.09 -5.25
C LEU A 35 3.26 -2.46 -5.39
N LEU A 36 2.62 -1.97 -6.45
CA LEU A 36 1.22 -2.26 -6.76
C LEU A 36 1.03 -3.72 -7.17
N TYR A 37 1.94 -4.28 -7.96
CA TYR A 37 1.92 -5.69 -8.34
C TYR A 37 1.93 -6.59 -7.11
N ARG A 38 2.83 -6.33 -6.15
CA ARG A 38 2.90 -7.06 -4.87
C ARG A 38 1.62 -6.89 -4.06
N PHE A 39 1.03 -5.69 -4.04
CA PHE A 39 -0.25 -5.44 -3.37
C PHE A 39 -1.37 -6.33 -3.92
N PHE A 40 -1.58 -6.34 -5.22
CA PHE A 40 -2.62 -7.16 -5.85
C PHE A 40 -2.33 -8.65 -5.71
N LYS A 41 -1.10 -9.10 -6.02
CA LYS A 41 -0.69 -10.51 -5.87
C LYS A 41 -0.94 -11.06 -4.47
N LYS A 42 -0.75 -10.22 -3.45
CA LYS A 42 -1.03 -10.55 -2.04
C LYS A 42 -2.54 -10.70 -1.75
N LYS A 43 -3.39 -9.90 -2.37
CA LYS A 43 -4.84 -9.86 -2.08
C LYS A 43 -5.64 -10.90 -2.88
N ILE A 44 -5.21 -11.21 -4.11
CA ILE A 44 -5.87 -12.17 -5.02
C ILE A 44 -4.99 -13.38 -5.31
N ARG A 45 -4.88 -14.28 -4.33
CA ARG A 45 -4.01 -15.47 -4.45
C ARG A 45 -4.53 -16.41 -5.54
N GLY A 46 -3.59 -16.95 -6.33
CA GLY A 46 -3.89 -17.87 -7.42
C GLY A 46 -4.50 -17.21 -8.66
N SER A 47 -4.65 -15.88 -8.69
CA SER A 47 -5.02 -15.18 -9.91
C SER A 47 -3.92 -15.27 -10.96
N ARG A 48 -4.32 -15.27 -12.24
CA ARG A 48 -3.38 -15.23 -13.36
C ARG A 48 -2.55 -13.95 -13.32
N LYS A 49 -1.31 -14.04 -13.77
CA LYS A 49 -0.40 -12.89 -13.86
C LYS A 49 -1.04 -11.73 -14.64
N GLU A 50 -1.65 -12.03 -15.78
CA GLU A 50 -2.35 -11.06 -16.65
C GLU A 50 -3.39 -10.24 -15.86
N ASN A 51 -4.26 -10.90 -15.08
CA ASN A 51 -5.25 -10.21 -14.26
C ASN A 51 -4.61 -9.25 -13.24
N ILE A 52 -3.45 -9.59 -12.69
CA ILE A 52 -2.74 -8.73 -11.73
C ILE A 52 -2.16 -7.51 -12.45
N GLU A 53 -1.55 -7.72 -13.61
CA GLU A 53 -0.98 -6.64 -14.44
C GLU A 53 -2.07 -5.68 -14.93
N ASP A 54 -3.24 -6.19 -15.32
CA ASP A 54 -4.40 -5.38 -15.70
C ASP A 54 -4.86 -4.46 -14.56
N LEU A 55 -4.94 -4.98 -13.32
CA LEU A 55 -5.32 -4.18 -12.15
C LEU A 55 -4.28 -3.11 -11.80
N VAL A 56 -3.00 -3.42 -11.98
CA VAL A 56 -1.92 -2.44 -11.82
C VAL A 56 -2.05 -1.34 -12.88
N GLN A 57 -2.28 -1.71 -14.14
CA GLN A 57 -2.46 -0.77 -15.23
C GLN A 57 -3.70 0.12 -15.01
N GLU A 58 -4.84 -0.46 -14.63
CA GLU A 58 -6.05 0.27 -14.30
C GLU A 58 -5.80 1.28 -13.17
N THR A 59 -5.08 0.86 -12.13
CA THR A 59 -4.68 1.75 -11.03
C THR A 59 -3.85 2.94 -11.53
N PHE A 60 -2.86 2.71 -12.40
CA PHE A 60 -2.05 3.80 -12.95
C PHE A 60 -2.85 4.72 -13.87
N MET A 61 -3.75 4.17 -14.68
CA MET A 61 -4.62 4.98 -15.54
C MET A 61 -5.52 5.91 -14.71
N GLU A 62 -6.09 5.41 -13.60
CA GLU A 62 -6.86 6.24 -12.69
C GLU A 62 -5.98 7.24 -11.92
N ALA A 63 -4.79 6.83 -11.50
CA ALA A 63 -3.90 7.69 -10.74
C ALA A 63 -3.34 8.85 -11.57
N LEU A 64 -2.88 8.60 -12.80
CA LEU A 64 -2.39 9.63 -13.70
C LEU A 64 -3.48 10.66 -14.06
N LYS A 65 -4.74 10.24 -14.13
CA LYS A 65 -5.89 11.16 -14.34
C LYS A 65 -6.10 12.12 -13.17
N ASN A 66 -5.87 11.65 -11.94
CA ASN A 66 -6.05 12.44 -10.72
C ASN A 66 -4.75 13.12 -10.25
N LEU A 67 -3.63 12.89 -10.95
CA LEU A 67 -2.33 13.45 -10.59
C LEU A 67 -2.31 15.00 -10.63
N PRO A 68 -3.01 15.69 -11.55
CA PRO A 68 -3.14 17.15 -11.52
C PRO A 68 -3.70 17.70 -10.20
N ASP A 69 -4.60 16.95 -9.55
CA ASP A 69 -5.28 17.36 -8.32
C ASP A 69 -4.51 16.98 -7.05
N LEU A 70 -3.36 16.28 -7.19
CA LEU A 70 -2.56 15.82 -6.06
C LEU A 70 -1.90 17.03 -5.36
N GLN A 71 -2.45 17.37 -4.18
CA GLN A 71 -2.01 18.52 -3.38
C GLN A 71 -0.60 18.39 -2.80
N SER A 72 -0.16 17.16 -2.52
CA SER A 72 1.12 16.90 -1.87
C SER A 72 1.78 15.68 -2.51
N PRO A 73 3.00 15.81 -3.06
CA PRO A 73 3.72 14.66 -3.61
C PRO A 73 4.09 13.60 -2.57
N ALA A 74 4.23 13.97 -1.29
CA ALA A 74 4.41 13.02 -0.19
C ALA A 74 3.20 12.08 -0.02
N SER A 75 2.06 12.43 -0.61
CA SER A 75 0.81 11.66 -0.61
C SER A 75 0.67 10.77 -1.85
N LEU A 76 1.64 10.77 -2.77
CA LEU A 76 1.56 10.02 -4.03
C LEU A 76 1.39 8.52 -3.79
N ARG A 77 2.29 7.93 -3.00
CA ARG A 77 2.20 6.53 -2.55
C ARG A 77 0.86 6.29 -1.87
N ALA A 78 0.38 7.27 -1.10
CA ALA A 78 -0.91 7.20 -0.42
C ALA A 78 -2.09 7.04 -1.40
N GLY A 79 -2.10 7.91 -2.40
CA GLY A 79 -3.07 7.92 -3.49
C GLY A 79 -3.07 6.62 -4.29
N PHE A 80 -1.89 6.10 -4.63
CA PHE A 80 -1.79 4.85 -5.40
C PHE A 80 -2.50 3.66 -4.73
N TYR A 81 -2.28 3.38 -3.44
CA TYR A 81 -3.01 2.27 -2.81
C TYR A 81 -4.49 2.56 -2.60
N ARG A 82 -4.90 3.83 -2.44
CA ARG A 82 -6.33 4.17 -2.33
C ARG A 82 -7.05 3.79 -3.62
N ILE A 83 -6.48 4.18 -4.75
CA ILE A 83 -6.97 3.83 -6.08
C ILE A 83 -6.90 2.31 -6.28
N ALA A 84 -5.78 1.67 -5.94
CA ALA A 84 -5.62 0.21 -6.06
C ALA A 84 -6.68 -0.57 -5.29
N ARG A 85 -7.08 -0.11 -4.10
CA ARG A 85 -8.17 -0.71 -3.32
C ARG A 85 -9.53 -0.55 -3.99
N ARG A 86 -9.81 0.63 -4.54
CA ARG A 86 -11.06 0.89 -5.28
C ARG A 86 -11.15 -0.04 -6.49
N VAL A 87 -10.07 -0.12 -7.27
CA VAL A 87 -9.92 -1.02 -8.42
C VAL A 87 -10.10 -2.48 -8.00
N LEU A 88 -9.41 -2.92 -6.93
CA LEU A 88 -9.56 -4.27 -6.39
C LEU A 88 -11.01 -4.59 -6.00
N ARG A 89 -11.69 -3.67 -5.29
CA ARG A 89 -13.08 -3.87 -4.86
C ARG A 89 -14.03 -3.96 -6.05
N SER A 90 -13.84 -3.09 -7.05
CA SER A 90 -14.60 -3.13 -8.31
C SER A 90 -14.45 -4.49 -8.99
N TRP A 91 -13.20 -4.95 -9.14
CA TRP A 91 -12.90 -6.24 -9.75
C TRP A 91 -13.51 -7.42 -8.97
N ILE A 92 -13.42 -7.43 -7.63
CA ILE A 92 -14.05 -8.46 -6.79
C ILE A 92 -15.57 -8.51 -7.02
N ASN A 93 -16.23 -7.36 -6.99
CA ASN A 93 -17.68 -7.28 -7.21
C ASN A 93 -18.09 -7.86 -8.58
N VAL A 94 -17.26 -7.67 -9.61
CA VAL A 94 -17.48 -8.24 -10.94
C VAL A 94 -17.30 -9.77 -10.92
N GLN A 95 -16.24 -10.27 -10.29
CA GLN A 95 -15.97 -11.71 -10.18
C GLN A 95 -17.07 -12.45 -9.40
N GLU A 96 -17.57 -11.87 -8.31
CA GLU A 96 -18.67 -12.44 -7.52
C GLU A 96 -19.96 -12.54 -8.33
N LYS A 97 -20.29 -11.50 -9.12
CA LYS A 97 -21.45 -11.52 -10.03
C LYS A 97 -21.33 -12.57 -11.13
N GLN A 98 -20.11 -12.89 -11.54
CA GLN A 98 -19.83 -13.92 -12.54
C GLN A 98 -19.76 -15.33 -11.95
N GLY A 99 -19.95 -15.49 -10.63
CA GLY A 99 -19.89 -16.78 -9.95
C GLY A 99 -18.47 -17.33 -9.76
N THR A 100 -17.44 -16.52 -10.02
CA THR A 100 -16.04 -16.92 -9.83
C THR A 100 -15.66 -16.83 -8.36
N ARG A 101 -15.33 -17.98 -7.75
CA ARG A 101 -14.74 -18.01 -6.39
C ARG A 101 -13.28 -17.59 -6.45
N VAL A 102 -13.02 -16.30 -6.29
CA VAL A 102 -11.66 -15.81 -6.07
C VAL A 102 -11.21 -16.22 -4.65
N SER A 103 -10.02 -16.83 -4.53
CA SER A 103 -9.39 -17.05 -3.22
C SER A 103 -8.87 -15.71 -2.68
N LEU A 104 -9.77 -14.96 -2.07
CA LEU A 104 -9.47 -13.66 -1.49
C LEU A 104 -8.76 -13.83 -0.16
N VAL A 105 -7.67 -13.08 0.02
CA VAL A 105 -7.09 -12.91 1.34
C VAL A 105 -7.94 -11.88 2.08
N ASP A 106 -8.92 -12.34 2.88
CA ASP A 106 -9.78 -11.55 3.79
C ASP A 106 -9.59 -10.04 3.57
N VAL A 107 -10.30 -9.50 2.57
CA VAL A 107 -10.47 -8.06 2.39
C VAL A 107 -11.83 -7.76 2.96
N PRO A 108 -11.94 -7.41 4.25
CA PRO A 108 -13.21 -6.96 4.79
C PRO A 108 -13.81 -5.88 3.88
N ALA A 109 -15.09 -6.03 3.55
CA ALA A 109 -15.87 -5.00 2.87
C ALA A 109 -15.76 -3.63 3.60
N ASP A 110 -15.58 -3.68 4.92
CA ASP A 110 -15.35 -2.57 5.84
C ASP A 110 -13.89 -2.43 6.30
N GLU A 111 -12.87 -2.62 5.45
CA GLU A 111 -11.52 -2.16 5.84
C GLU A 111 -11.56 -0.62 5.97
N PRO A 112 -11.38 -0.07 7.19
CA PRO A 112 -11.41 1.37 7.39
C PRO A 112 -10.26 2.00 6.60
N GLU A 113 -10.47 3.24 6.15
CA GLU A 113 -9.44 4.09 5.52
C GLU A 113 -8.12 4.13 6.32
N GLN A 114 -8.23 3.88 7.62
CA GLN A 114 -7.16 3.75 8.61
C GLN A 114 -6.16 2.61 8.30
N THR A 115 -6.60 1.54 7.61
CA THR A 115 -5.72 0.45 7.13
C THR A 115 -4.79 0.92 6.01
N SER A 116 -5.13 2.02 5.32
CA SER A 116 -4.28 2.57 4.24
C SER A 116 -2.93 3.03 4.75
N LEU A 117 -2.88 3.67 5.93
CA LEU A 117 -1.66 4.22 6.51
C LEU A 117 -0.56 3.17 6.72
N VAL A 118 -0.96 1.96 7.13
CA VAL A 118 -0.04 0.85 7.36
C VAL A 118 0.39 0.19 6.05
N GLU A 119 -0.48 0.16 5.05
CA GLU A 119 -0.15 -0.38 3.72
C GLU A 119 0.89 0.47 2.98
N PHE A 120 1.06 1.75 3.34
CA PHE A 120 2.12 2.60 2.81
C PHE A 120 3.50 2.29 3.35
N LEU A 121 3.58 1.67 4.53
CA LEU A 121 4.86 1.29 5.10
C LEU A 121 5.48 0.19 4.24
N PRO A 122 6.74 0.34 3.82
CA PRO A 122 7.41 -0.72 3.09
C PRO A 122 7.45 -2.01 3.92
N ALA A 123 7.16 -3.13 3.26
CA ALA A 123 7.53 -4.43 3.80
C ALA A 123 9.04 -4.42 4.05
N PRO A 124 9.55 -5.10 5.09
CA PRO A 124 10.98 -5.06 5.35
C PRO A 124 11.66 -5.70 4.14
N VAL A 125 12.76 -5.10 3.72
CA VAL A 125 13.64 -5.64 2.70
C VAL A 125 14.02 -7.05 3.15
N THR A 126 13.35 -8.06 2.60
CA THR A 126 13.83 -9.42 2.57
C THR A 126 14.58 -9.54 1.26
N ASP A 127 15.90 -9.41 1.34
CA ASP A 127 16.92 -9.88 0.38
C ASP A 127 16.73 -9.62 -1.13
N GLU A 128 16.16 -8.49 -1.54
CA GLU A 128 16.26 -8.03 -2.94
C GLU A 128 16.76 -6.58 -2.96
N PRO A 129 18.06 -6.34 -3.28
CA PRO A 129 18.65 -5.01 -3.35
C PRO A 129 18.36 -4.39 -4.71
N GLU A 130 17.09 -4.31 -5.10
CA GLU A 130 16.72 -3.70 -6.37
C GLU A 130 15.49 -2.82 -6.13
N HIS A 131 15.78 -1.56 -5.82
CA HIS A 131 15.17 -0.34 -6.35
C HIS A 131 15.28 0.77 -5.29
N GLY A 132 16.10 1.76 -5.63
CA GLY A 132 16.72 2.68 -4.69
C GLY A 132 15.81 3.73 -4.05
N ILE A 133 16.35 4.27 -2.97
CA ILE A 133 16.17 5.62 -2.40
C ILE A 133 14.80 5.94 -1.75
N VAL A 134 13.69 5.33 -2.15
CA VAL A 134 12.36 5.65 -1.57
C VAL A 134 12.11 4.97 -0.19
N ASP A 135 13.03 4.13 0.29
CA ASP A 135 12.76 3.19 1.37
C ASP A 135 13.40 3.51 2.74
N ASP A 136 14.23 4.55 2.85
CA ASP A 136 14.96 4.79 4.10
C ASP A 136 14.07 5.41 5.19
N GLU A 137 13.38 6.53 4.91
CA GLU A 137 12.59 7.24 5.92
C GLU A 137 11.34 6.48 6.39
N LEU A 138 10.51 5.99 5.45
CA LEU A 138 9.33 5.18 5.80
C LEU A 138 9.73 3.84 6.42
N GLY A 139 10.85 3.26 5.98
CA GLY A 139 11.46 2.09 6.61
C GLY A 139 11.90 2.36 8.05
N HIS A 140 12.53 3.50 8.31
CA HIS A 140 12.92 3.95 9.66
C HIS A 140 11.71 4.19 10.55
N ILE A 141 10.68 4.88 10.04
CA ILE A 141 9.40 5.12 10.72
C ILE A 141 8.79 3.78 11.14
N ARG A 142 8.71 2.81 10.22
CA ARG A 142 8.21 1.47 10.53
C ARG A 142 9.04 0.76 11.59
N ARG A 143 10.37 0.71 11.44
CA ARG A 143 11.27 0.07 12.42
C ARG A 143 11.12 0.68 13.81
N ARG A 144 10.96 2.00 13.89
CA ARG A 144 10.78 2.71 15.17
C ARG A 144 9.41 2.42 15.78
N PHE A 145 8.35 2.34 14.98
CA PHE A 145 7.03 1.94 15.44
C PHE A 145 7.00 0.48 15.93
N GLU A 146 7.62 -0.46 15.20
CA GLU A 146 7.68 -1.88 15.59
C GLU A 146 8.28 -2.09 16.98
N ARG A 147 9.24 -1.24 17.39
CA ARG A 147 9.85 -1.27 18.72
C ARG A 147 8.91 -0.86 19.86
N THR A 148 7.78 -0.23 19.54
CA THR A 148 6.77 0.19 20.53
C THR A 148 5.68 -0.86 20.74
N LEU A 149 5.61 -1.89 19.90
CA LEU A 149 4.58 -2.92 19.94
C LEU A 149 4.91 -4.03 20.93
N GLN A 150 3.88 -4.60 21.56
CA GLN A 150 4.05 -5.82 22.34
C GLN A 150 4.39 -7.01 21.43
N PRO A 151 5.08 -8.06 21.92
CA PRO A 151 5.49 -9.19 21.10
C PRO A 151 4.34 -9.84 20.33
N LYS A 152 3.17 -10.02 20.96
CA LYS A 152 1.97 -10.61 20.32
C LYS A 152 1.43 -9.74 19.18
N GLU A 153 1.41 -8.44 19.39
CA GLU A 153 0.95 -7.44 18.41
C GLU A 153 1.91 -7.35 17.22
N LEU A 154 3.21 -7.36 17.50
CA LEU A 154 4.26 -7.35 16.49
C LEU A 154 4.18 -8.59 15.59
N ILE A 155 3.96 -9.78 16.16
CA ILE A 155 3.84 -11.02 15.39
C ILE A 155 2.64 -10.96 14.46
N VAL A 156 1.45 -10.58 14.95
CA VAL A 156 0.25 -10.42 14.09
C VAL A 156 0.49 -9.39 12.99
N PHE A 157 1.11 -8.25 13.32
CA PHE A 157 1.45 -7.21 12.36
C PHE A 157 2.40 -7.72 11.27
N ARG A 158 3.45 -8.44 11.66
CA ARG A 158 4.42 -9.03 10.72
C ARG A 158 3.80 -10.11 9.85
N LEU A 159 3.04 -11.05 10.40
CA LEU A 159 2.40 -12.11 9.61
C LEU A 159 1.39 -11.53 8.60
N ARG A 160 0.64 -10.50 9.00
CA ARG A 160 -0.28 -9.80 8.10
C ARG A 160 0.45 -9.00 7.04
N HIS A 161 1.52 -8.28 7.38
CA HIS A 161 2.21 -7.36 6.46
C HIS A 161 3.26 -8.04 5.58
N GLN A 162 4.07 -8.94 6.14
CA GLN A 162 5.20 -9.60 5.48
C GLN A 162 4.76 -10.89 4.77
N SER A 163 4.16 -11.82 5.52
CA SER A 163 3.85 -13.16 5.02
C SER A 163 2.55 -13.23 4.22
N SER A 164 1.88 -12.09 4.04
CA SER A 164 0.63 -11.98 3.31
C SER A 164 -0.48 -12.91 3.80
N LYS A 165 -0.42 -13.33 5.07
CA LYS A 165 -1.36 -14.28 5.66
C LYS A 165 -2.73 -13.65 5.88
N THR A 166 -3.76 -14.46 5.71
CA THR A 166 -5.15 -14.14 6.09
C THR A 166 -5.28 -14.08 7.61
N PHE A 167 -6.32 -13.42 8.12
CA PHE A 167 -6.57 -13.47 9.57
C PHE A 167 -6.88 -14.89 10.04
N LYS A 168 -7.44 -15.73 9.17
CA LYS A 168 -7.64 -17.15 9.41
C LYS A 168 -6.32 -17.89 9.56
N GLU A 169 -5.41 -17.77 8.59
CA GLU A 169 -4.07 -18.38 8.64
C GLU A 169 -3.27 -17.89 9.85
N ILE A 170 -3.37 -16.60 10.19
CA ILE A 170 -2.72 -16.04 11.39
C ILE A 170 -3.33 -16.65 12.66
N GLY A 171 -4.65 -16.81 12.70
CA GLY A 171 -5.33 -17.46 13.82
C GLY A 171 -4.88 -18.91 14.00
N GLU A 172 -4.83 -19.67 12.91
CA GLU A 172 -4.37 -21.06 12.88
C GLU A 172 -2.91 -21.18 13.33
N GLU A 173 -2.01 -20.33 12.82
CA GLU A 173 -0.59 -20.34 13.16
C GLU A 173 -0.30 -19.95 14.61
N LEU A 174 -1.04 -18.97 15.15
CA LEU A 174 -0.86 -18.49 16.51
C LEU A 174 -1.73 -19.22 17.54
N GLY A 175 -2.56 -20.17 17.12
CA GLY A 175 -3.51 -20.87 17.99
C GLY A 175 -4.58 -19.94 18.60
N ILE A 176 -4.94 -18.85 17.91
CA ILE A 176 -5.95 -17.87 18.35
C ILE A 176 -7.15 -17.85 17.39
N LYS A 177 -8.29 -17.35 17.86
CA LYS A 177 -9.46 -17.17 16.98
C LYS A 177 -9.16 -16.12 15.90
N THR A 178 -9.67 -16.32 14.68
CA THR A 178 -9.60 -15.35 13.57
C THR A 178 -10.05 -13.95 13.99
N GLY A 179 -11.13 -13.86 14.78
CA GLY A 179 -11.62 -12.60 15.32
C GLY A 179 -10.62 -11.91 16.25
N THR A 180 -9.86 -12.67 17.04
CA THR A 180 -8.79 -12.14 17.91
C THR A 180 -7.63 -11.60 17.09
N ALA A 181 -7.20 -12.31 16.03
CA ALA A 181 -6.17 -11.83 15.11
C ALA A 181 -6.58 -10.50 14.45
N LYS A 182 -7.84 -10.40 14.00
CA LYS A 182 -8.41 -9.17 13.41
C LYS A 182 -8.40 -8.02 14.41
N VAL A 183 -8.88 -8.23 15.64
CA VAL A 183 -8.91 -7.19 16.69
C VAL A 183 -7.50 -6.73 17.05
N GLN A 184 -6.55 -7.64 17.22
CA GLN A 184 -5.15 -7.30 17.51
C GLN A 184 -4.54 -6.47 16.38
N TYR A 185 -4.75 -6.87 15.12
CA TYR A 185 -4.28 -6.10 13.98
C TYR A 185 -4.87 -4.69 13.94
N HIS A 186 -6.19 -4.54 14.08
CA HIS A 186 -6.82 -3.21 14.10
C HIS A 186 -6.29 -2.32 15.24
N ARG A 187 -6.03 -2.88 16.41
CA ARG A 187 -5.40 -2.14 17.52
C ARG A 187 -4.01 -1.63 17.14
N VAL A 188 -3.19 -2.47 16.49
CA VAL A 188 -1.88 -2.06 15.98
C VAL A 188 -2.00 -0.93 14.97
N VAL A 189 -2.97 -1.01 14.04
CA VAL A 189 -3.22 0.06 13.07
C VAL A 189 -3.60 1.38 13.77
N GLN A 190 -4.45 1.34 14.81
CA GLN A 190 -4.78 2.55 15.59
C GLN A 190 -3.58 3.10 16.35
N ALA A 191 -2.79 2.21 16.97
CA ALA A 191 -1.57 2.59 17.66
C ALA A 191 -0.59 3.27 16.70
N PHE A 192 -0.43 2.73 15.49
CA PHE A 192 0.41 3.32 14.45
C PHE A 192 -0.02 4.73 14.09
N LYS A 193 -1.32 4.93 13.86
CA LYS A 193 -1.87 6.24 13.52
C LYS A 193 -1.60 7.28 14.60
N THR A 194 -1.88 6.94 15.86
CA THR A 194 -1.66 7.83 17.00
C THR A 194 -0.18 8.14 17.15
N TRP A 195 0.68 7.12 17.06
CA TRP A 195 2.11 7.26 17.15
C TRP A 195 2.68 8.13 16.00
N LEU A 196 2.23 7.93 14.77
CA LEU A 196 2.64 8.71 13.61
C LEU A 196 2.19 10.18 13.75
N LYS A 197 0.96 10.42 14.20
CA LYS A 197 0.46 11.78 14.47
C LYS A 197 1.31 12.51 15.52
N THR A 198 1.79 11.80 16.54
CA THR A 198 2.60 12.38 17.62
C THR A 198 4.05 12.62 17.22
N HIS A 199 4.69 11.67 16.53
CA HIS A 199 6.13 11.71 16.26
C HIS A 199 6.49 12.26 14.87
N TYR A 200 5.58 12.15 13.90
CA TYR A 200 5.77 12.57 12.51
C TYR A 200 4.51 13.30 12.01
N PRO A 201 4.13 14.44 12.62
CA PRO A 201 2.88 15.13 12.32
C PRO A 201 2.77 15.57 10.87
N ASP A 202 3.88 15.97 10.24
CA ASP A 202 3.89 16.39 8.84
C ASP A 202 3.64 15.20 7.90
N HIS A 203 4.25 14.04 8.16
CA HIS A 203 3.93 12.81 7.44
C HIS A 203 2.46 12.41 7.64
N TYR A 204 1.95 12.51 8.87
CA TYR A 204 0.55 12.22 9.15
C TYR A 204 -0.40 13.16 8.41
N ARG A 205 -0.10 14.47 8.37
CA ARG A 205 -0.89 15.47 7.63
C ARG A 205 -0.83 15.24 6.13
N SER A 206 0.35 15.06 5.53
CA SER A 206 0.48 14.76 4.11
C SER A 206 -0.33 13.52 3.72
N LEU A 207 -0.28 12.46 4.53
CA LEU A 207 -1.07 11.24 4.27
C LEU A 207 -2.58 11.43 4.45
N LYS A 208 -3.02 12.44 5.22
CA LYS A 208 -4.42 12.74 5.49
C LYS A 208 -5.01 13.80 4.53
N GLU A 209 -4.26 14.86 4.22
CA GLU A 209 -4.67 16.03 3.43
C GLU A 209 -4.71 15.76 1.92
N GLY A 210 -4.03 14.72 1.43
CA GLY A 210 -4.31 14.16 0.10
C GLY A 210 -5.64 13.38 0.05
N GLY A 211 -6.62 13.75 0.87
CA GLY A 211 -7.85 13.02 1.16
C GLY A 211 -9.11 13.89 1.29
N GLU A 212 -9.03 15.18 0.99
CA GLU A 212 -10.21 16.05 0.76
C GLU A 212 -10.41 16.29 -0.73
#